data_AF-A0A7J0EK07-F1
#
_entry.id   AF-A0A7J0EK07-F1
#
_cell.length_a   1.000
_cell.length_b   1.000
_cell.length_c   1.000
_cell.angle_alpha   90.00
_cell.angle_beta   90.00
_cell.angle_gamma   90.00
#
_symmetry.space_group_name_H-M   'P 1'
#
loop_
_entity.id
_entity.type
_entity.pdbx_description
1 polymer ?
#
loop_
_entity_poly.entity_id
_entity_poly.type
_entity_poly.pdbx_seq_one_letter_code
_entity_poly.pdbx_strand_id
1 'polypeptide(L)'
;MTNIVTSPLTVQKPITRWPFYAFLGGAMFCLLASTTCHLLACHSECLRYVLLRIDYAGIATLIATSFYPAVYYSFLCDPIFCQLYLGFITAFSISTILFSLLPAFQKPHLRFFRASLFFVMGISGVVPIIHKMVLYGNHKEAMEITLYEAKMGFFYRIGAFLYASRVPERWRPGKFDIVCSSHQLFHVLVVAGAYTHYNAGLVYLKWRDMEGC
;
A
#
# COMPACT_ATOMS: atom_id res chain seq x y z
N MET A 1 -40.29 33.60 27.58
CA MET A 1 -39.43 33.65 26.39
C MET A 1 -38.10 33.04 26.76
N THR A 2 -37.95 31.73 26.54
CA THR A 2 -36.70 31.00 26.75
C THR A 2 -35.83 31.18 25.50
N ASN A 3 -34.72 31.89 25.65
CA ASN A 3 -33.73 32.10 24.59
C ASN A 3 -33.05 30.76 24.29
N ILE A 4 -33.38 30.17 23.13
CA ILE A 4 -32.62 29.06 22.55
C ILE A 4 -31.34 29.67 22.00
N VAL A 5 -30.25 29.55 22.75
CA VAL A 5 -28.91 29.82 22.25
C VAL A 5 -28.57 28.69 21.27
N THR A 6 -28.81 28.92 19.99
CA THR A 6 -28.24 28.09 18.93
C THR A 6 -26.72 28.26 18.97
N SER A 7 -26.02 27.26 19.50
CA SER A 7 -24.57 27.14 19.37
C SER A 7 -24.20 27.27 17.88
N PRO A 8 -23.23 28.11 17.50
CA PRO A 8 -22.79 28.19 16.11
C PRO A 8 -22.30 26.80 15.69
N LEU A 9 -22.81 26.29 14.56
CA LEU A 9 -22.24 25.15 13.87
C LEU A 9 -20.77 25.47 13.65
N THR A 10 -19.89 24.92 14.49
CA THR A 10 -18.45 24.98 14.28
C THR A 10 -18.19 24.27 12.96
N VAL A 11 -17.94 25.04 11.90
CA VAL A 11 -17.42 24.51 10.65
C VAL A 11 -16.06 23.93 10.97
N GLN A 12 -16.03 22.63 11.26
CA GLN A 12 -14.81 21.91 11.55
C GLN A 12 -13.92 22.02 10.31
N LYS A 13 -12.75 22.64 10.47
CA LYS A 13 -11.80 22.77 9.37
C LYS A 13 -11.45 21.35 8.88
N PRO A 14 -11.53 21.07 7.58
CA PRO A 14 -11.26 19.74 7.07
C PRO A 14 -9.86 19.29 7.45
N ILE A 15 -9.73 18.00 7.78
CA ILE A 15 -8.44 17.41 8.15
C ILE A 15 -7.48 17.43 6.97
N THR A 16 -6.17 17.43 7.27
CA THR A 16 -5.14 17.49 6.23
C THR A 16 -5.14 16.27 5.31
N ARG A 17 -4.84 16.51 4.03
CA ARG A 17 -4.91 15.49 2.96
C ARG A 17 -3.57 15.03 2.43
N TRP A 18 -2.47 15.56 2.99
CA TRP A 18 -1.13 15.12 2.62
C TRP A 18 -0.93 13.59 2.72
N PRO A 19 -1.48 12.85 3.71
CA PRO A 19 -1.28 11.39 3.78
C PRO A 19 -1.95 10.68 2.60
N PHE A 20 -3.16 11.12 2.24
CA PHE A 20 -3.90 10.57 1.11
C PHE A 20 -3.22 10.88 -0.22
N TYR A 21 -2.71 12.11 -0.41
CA TYR A 21 -1.95 12.46 -1.61
C TYR A 21 -0.60 11.75 -1.69
N ALA A 22 0.06 11.48 -0.56
CA ALA A 22 1.28 10.68 -0.52
C ALA A 22 1.01 9.25 -1.01
N PHE A 23 -0.10 8.63 -0.57
CA PHE A 23 -0.55 7.33 -1.09
C PHE A 23 -0.78 7.37 -2.61
N LEU A 24 -1.55 8.34 -3.10
CA LEU A 24 -1.83 8.47 -4.54
C LEU A 24 -0.54 8.67 -5.35
N GLY A 25 0.36 9.53 -4.90
CA GLY A 25 1.66 9.76 -5.54
C GLY A 25 2.52 8.50 -5.54
N GLY A 26 2.56 7.76 -4.43
CA GLY A 26 3.28 6.49 -4.35
C GLY A 26 2.71 5.40 -5.25
N ALA A 27 1.38 5.32 -5.36
CA ALA A 27 0.70 4.40 -6.28
C ALA A 27 0.98 4.75 -7.74
N MET A 28 0.89 6.03 -8.10
CA MET A 28 1.23 6.50 -9.45
C MET A 28 2.69 6.19 -9.80
N PHE A 29 3.63 6.47 -8.87
CA PHE A 29 5.04 6.15 -9.07
C PHE A 29 5.25 4.65 -9.31
N CYS A 30 4.65 3.79 -8.48
CA CYS A 30 4.76 2.34 -8.64
C CYS A 30 4.24 1.85 -10.00
N LEU A 31 3.04 2.29 -10.41
CA LEU A 31 2.42 1.84 -11.65
C LEU A 31 3.16 2.37 -12.90
N LEU A 32 3.64 3.62 -12.86
CA LEU A 32 4.43 4.20 -13.94
C LEU A 32 5.82 3.57 -14.05
N ALA A 33 6.48 3.33 -12.92
CA ALA A 33 7.75 2.60 -12.86
C ALA A 33 7.60 1.21 -13.50
N SER A 34 6.55 0.49 -13.13
CA SER A 34 6.27 -0.84 -13.66
C SER A 34 5.97 -0.83 -15.15
N THR A 35 5.11 0.09 -15.59
CA THR A 35 4.77 0.26 -17.01
C THR A 35 6.01 0.59 -17.84
N THR A 36 6.83 1.55 -17.39
CA THR A 36 8.07 1.94 -18.06
C THR A 36 9.05 0.77 -18.13
N CYS A 37 9.20 0.01 -17.04
CA CYS A 37 10.04 -1.18 -17.00
C CYS A 37 9.61 -2.21 -18.04
N HIS A 38 8.34 -2.60 -18.05
CA HIS A 38 7.86 -3.63 -18.96
C HIS A 38 7.79 -3.17 -20.43
N LEU A 39 7.59 -1.88 -20.69
CA LEU A 39 7.60 -1.32 -22.04
C LEU A 39 9.01 -1.29 -22.64
N LEU A 40 10.02 -0.94 -21.85
CA LEU A 40 11.39 -0.69 -22.33
C LEU A 40 12.39 -1.82 -22.01
N ALA A 41 11.94 -2.91 -21.37
CA ALA A 41 12.80 -4.03 -20.96
C ALA A 41 13.53 -4.74 -22.11
N CYS A 42 13.03 -4.64 -23.35
CA CYS A 42 13.64 -5.25 -24.53
C CYS A 42 14.74 -4.39 -25.18
N HIS A 43 14.92 -3.14 -24.75
CA HIS A 43 15.79 -2.19 -25.44
C HIS A 43 17.29 -2.46 -25.22
N SER A 44 17.73 -2.65 -23.98
CA SER A 44 19.13 -3.04 -23.66
C SER A 44 19.23 -3.69 -22.28
N GLU A 45 20.29 -4.48 -22.07
CA GLU A 45 20.51 -5.15 -20.80
C GLU A 45 20.71 -4.16 -19.63
N CYS A 46 21.49 -3.10 -19.86
CA CYS A 46 21.72 -2.04 -18.88
C CYS A 46 20.40 -1.33 -18.51
N LEU A 47 19.59 -0.97 -19.49
CA LEU A 47 18.32 -0.29 -19.23
C LEU A 47 17.34 -1.21 -18.48
N ARG A 48 17.19 -2.47 -18.92
CA ARG A 48 16.39 -3.49 -18.23
C ARG A 48 16.82 -3.67 -16.78
N TYR A 49 18.12 -3.70 -16.53
CA TYR A 49 18.71 -3.80 -15.20
C TYR A 49 18.34 -2.62 -14.31
N VAL A 50 18.41 -1.38 -14.80
CA VAL A 50 18.02 -0.18 -14.04
C VAL A 50 16.51 -0.13 -13.82
N LEU A 51 15.71 -0.38 -14.85
CA LEU A 51 14.26 -0.26 -14.77
C LEU A 51 13.63 -1.29 -13.82
N LEU A 52 14.13 -2.53 -13.79
CA LEU A 52 13.65 -3.55 -12.86
C LEU A 52 13.87 -3.15 -11.39
N ARG A 53 14.93 -2.38 -11.11
CA ARG A 53 15.20 -1.85 -9.77
C ARG A 53 14.24 -0.73 -9.40
N ILE A 54 13.94 0.15 -10.36
CA ILE A 54 12.98 1.23 -10.17
C ILE A 54 11.58 0.64 -9.96
N ASP A 55 11.23 -0.43 -10.68
CA ASP A 55 9.98 -1.18 -10.48
C ASP A 55 9.89 -1.75 -9.05
N TYR A 56 10.95 -2.40 -8.55
CA TYR A 56 11.00 -2.87 -7.15
C TYR A 56 10.95 -1.73 -6.12
N ALA A 57 11.60 -0.61 -6.39
CA ALA A 57 11.50 0.57 -5.54
C ALA A 57 10.05 1.10 -5.53
N GLY A 58 9.36 1.05 -6.68
CA GLY A 58 7.94 1.37 -6.82
C GLY A 58 7.06 0.58 -5.85
N ILE A 59 7.25 -0.74 -5.76
CA ILE A 59 6.51 -1.60 -4.83
C ILE A 59 6.72 -1.16 -3.37
N ALA A 60 7.97 -0.92 -2.97
CA ALA A 60 8.28 -0.47 -1.60
C ALA A 60 7.65 0.91 -1.30
N THR A 61 7.71 1.84 -2.26
CA THR A 61 7.08 3.16 -2.14
C THR A 61 5.57 3.06 -2.01
N LEU A 62 4.90 2.23 -2.83
CA LEU A 62 3.45 2.00 -2.72
C LEU A 62 3.08 1.43 -1.35
N ILE A 63 3.79 0.40 -0.86
CA ILE A 63 3.52 -0.17 0.46
C ILE A 63 3.68 0.92 1.54
N ALA A 64 4.79 1.65 1.55
CA ALA A 64 5.05 2.66 2.59
C ALA A 64 3.98 3.76 2.60
N THR A 65 3.71 4.34 1.44
CA THR A 65 2.78 5.46 1.32
C THR A 65 1.33 5.05 1.58
N SER A 66 0.95 3.79 1.35
CA SER A 66 -0.36 3.26 1.76
C SER A 66 -0.56 3.23 3.29
N PHE A 67 0.51 3.15 4.07
CA PHE A 67 0.39 3.21 5.53
C PHE A 67 0.10 4.64 5.99
N TYR A 68 0.45 5.66 5.21
CA TYR A 68 0.35 7.05 5.66
C TYR A 68 -1.10 7.45 5.98
N PRO A 69 -2.09 7.31 5.08
CA PRO A 69 -3.47 7.63 5.43
C PRO A 69 -4.03 6.68 6.49
N ALA A 70 -3.75 5.38 6.39
CA ALA A 70 -4.27 4.39 7.34
C ALA A 70 -3.82 4.67 8.77
N VAL A 71 -2.53 4.92 8.99
CA VAL A 71 -1.96 5.21 10.31
C VAL A 71 -2.33 6.63 10.76
N TYR A 72 -2.11 7.64 9.91
CA TYR A 72 -2.33 9.03 10.31
C TYR A 72 -3.78 9.29 10.71
N TYR A 73 -4.75 8.77 9.96
CA TYR A 73 -6.17 8.94 10.28
C TYR A 73 -6.66 8.00 11.38
N SER A 74 -6.02 6.85 11.60
CA SER A 74 -6.36 6.00 12.75
C SER A 74 -5.90 6.60 14.07
N PHE A 75 -4.67 7.11 14.11
CA PHE A 75 -3.99 7.57 15.33
C PHE A 75 -3.88 9.10 15.37
N LEU A 76 -4.86 9.80 14.80
CA LEU A 76 -4.88 11.27 14.77
C LEU A 76 -4.85 11.87 16.19
N CYS A 77 -5.52 11.20 17.13
CA CYS A 77 -5.56 11.54 18.55
C CYS A 77 -4.34 11.10 19.36
N ASP A 78 -3.56 10.17 18.82
CA ASP A 78 -2.49 9.46 19.53
C ASP A 78 -1.15 9.67 18.82
N PRO A 79 -0.54 10.87 18.96
CA PRO A 79 0.61 11.28 18.17
C PRO A 79 1.81 10.36 18.33
N ILE A 80 1.98 9.74 19.52
CA ILE A 80 3.07 8.80 19.80
C ILE A 80 2.96 7.58 18.88
N PHE A 81 1.79 6.94 18.82
CA PHE A 81 1.59 5.75 17.98
C PHE A 81 1.61 6.11 16.49
N CYS A 82 1.05 7.25 16.11
CA CYS A 82 1.12 7.76 14.75
C CYS A 82 2.57 7.91 14.28
N GLN A 83 3.41 8.62 15.05
CA GLN A 83 4.82 8.82 14.72
C GLN A 83 5.62 7.52 14.72
N LEU A 84 5.36 6.62 15.68
CA LEU A 84 6.04 5.33 15.76
C LEU A 84 5.78 4.48 14.52
N TYR A 85 4.52 4.30 14.13
CA TYR A 85 4.17 3.46 12.98
C TYR A 85 4.61 4.10 11.65
N LEU A 86 4.43 5.42 11.48
CA LEU A 86 4.89 6.14 10.29
C LEU A 86 6.42 6.13 10.17
N GLY A 87 7.13 6.38 11.28
CA GLY A 87 8.59 6.34 11.32
C GLY A 87 9.12 4.95 10.98
N PHE A 88 8.54 3.90 11.58
CA PHE A 88 8.89 2.52 11.30
C PHE A 88 8.72 2.15 9.82
N ILE A 89 7.54 2.37 9.24
CA ILE A 89 7.29 1.97 7.85
C ILE A 89 8.13 2.78 6.85
N THR A 90 8.38 4.06 7.14
CA THR A 90 9.24 4.93 6.31
C THR A 90 10.68 4.45 6.33
N ALA A 91 11.24 4.19 7.53
CA ALA A 91 12.60 3.69 7.68
C ALA A 91 12.76 2.32 7.01
N PHE A 92 11.81 1.41 7.22
CA PHE A 92 11.82 0.08 6.60
C PHE A 92 11.73 0.17 5.06
N SER A 93 10.88 1.06 4.52
CA SER A 93 10.81 1.31 3.09
C SER A 93 12.15 1.78 2.51
N ILE A 94 12.77 2.78 3.14
CA ILE A 94 14.07 3.30 2.72
C ILE A 94 15.11 2.17 2.74
N SER A 95 15.18 1.38 3.83
CA SER A 95 16.08 0.23 3.90
C SER A 95 15.81 -0.79 2.79
N THR A 96 14.55 -1.08 2.49
CA THR A 96 14.15 -2.03 1.43
C THR A 96 14.52 -1.52 0.04
N ILE A 97 14.32 -0.23 -0.22
CA ILE A 97 14.71 0.43 -1.48
C ILE A 97 16.23 0.37 -1.62
N LEU A 98 17.00 0.82 -0.61
CA LEU A 98 18.46 0.77 -0.65
C LEU A 98 18.96 -0.66 -0.91
N PHE A 99 18.41 -1.65 -0.23
CA PHE A 99 18.75 -3.05 -0.44
C PHE A 99 18.40 -3.52 -1.86
N SER A 100 17.29 -3.05 -2.43
CA SER A 100 16.84 -3.40 -3.78
C SER A 100 17.64 -2.69 -4.88
N LEU A 101 18.20 -1.52 -4.63
CA LEU A 101 19.00 -0.77 -5.59
C LEU A 101 20.46 -1.23 -5.61
N LEU A 102 21.03 -1.60 -4.46
CA LEU A 102 22.45 -1.92 -4.32
C LEU A 102 22.84 -3.23 -5.04
N PRO A 103 23.88 -3.21 -5.91
CA PRO A 103 24.32 -4.40 -6.66
C PRO A 103 24.73 -5.58 -5.77
N ALA A 104 25.31 -5.30 -4.59
CA ALA A 104 25.79 -6.33 -3.67
C ALA A 104 24.68 -7.29 -3.21
N PHE A 105 23.43 -6.82 -3.18
CA PHE A 105 22.28 -7.56 -2.67
C PHE A 105 21.46 -8.28 -3.76
N GLN A 106 21.99 -8.32 -4.98
CA GLN A 106 21.32 -8.90 -6.15
C GLN A 106 21.77 -10.33 -6.46
N LYS A 107 22.62 -10.89 -5.61
CA LYS A 107 23.08 -12.27 -5.74
C LYS A 107 21.88 -13.23 -5.69
N PRO A 108 21.82 -14.29 -6.52
CA PRO A 108 20.67 -15.19 -6.61
C PRO A 108 20.20 -15.78 -5.26
N HIS A 109 21.13 -16.04 -4.34
CA HIS A 109 20.81 -16.56 -2.99
C HIS A 109 20.05 -15.55 -2.11
N LEU A 110 20.15 -14.25 -2.38
CA LEU A 110 19.43 -13.19 -1.66
C LEU A 110 18.02 -12.94 -2.20
N ARG A 111 17.60 -13.65 -3.25
CA ARG A 111 16.27 -13.48 -3.86
C ARG A 111 15.15 -13.72 -2.86
N PHE A 112 15.25 -14.78 -2.05
CA PHE A 112 14.26 -15.07 -1.01
C PHE A 112 14.26 -14.02 0.09
N PHE A 113 15.45 -13.56 0.49
CA PHE A 113 15.57 -12.49 1.48
C PHE A 113 14.91 -11.20 0.98
N ARG A 114 15.16 -10.78 -0.27
CA ARG A 114 14.48 -9.62 -0.87
C ARG A 114 12.97 -9.77 -0.89
N ALA A 115 12.45 -10.92 -1.35
CA ALA A 115 11.01 -11.18 -1.35
C ALA A 115 10.41 -11.12 0.07
N SER A 116 11.15 -11.61 1.06
CA SER A 116 10.73 -11.55 2.47
C SER A 116 10.65 -10.12 3.00
N LEU A 117 11.50 -9.19 2.56
CA LEU A 117 11.43 -7.78 2.98
C LEU A 117 10.09 -7.16 2.58
N PHE A 118 9.66 -7.31 1.32
CA PHE A 118 8.35 -6.81 0.87
C PHE A 118 7.19 -7.47 1.61
N PHE A 119 7.29 -8.79 1.86
CA PHE A 119 6.26 -9.53 2.60
C PHE A 119 6.14 -9.05 4.05
N VAL A 120 7.26 -8.92 4.76
CA VAL A 120 7.30 -8.46 6.16
C VAL A 120 6.82 -7.01 6.24
N MET A 121 7.24 -6.17 5.29
CA MET A 121 6.78 -4.78 5.21
C MET A 121 5.26 -4.71 5.04
N GLY A 122 4.67 -5.51 4.15
CA GLY A 122 3.22 -5.57 3.97
C GLY A 122 2.47 -6.12 5.20
N ILE A 123 2.93 -7.23 5.79
CA ILE A 123 2.25 -7.85 6.93
C ILE A 123 2.37 -7.03 8.22
N SER A 124 3.39 -6.16 8.32
CA SER A 124 3.54 -5.25 9.47
C SER A 124 2.32 -4.36 9.69
N GLY A 125 1.51 -4.12 8.65
CA GLY A 125 0.27 -3.35 8.71
C GLY A 125 -0.83 -4.02 9.56
N VAL A 126 -0.72 -5.33 9.83
CA VAL A 126 -1.66 -6.02 10.73
C VAL A 126 -1.64 -5.42 12.14
N VAL A 127 -0.48 -5.00 12.62
CA VAL A 127 -0.32 -4.43 13.98
C VAL A 127 -1.12 -3.13 14.15
N PRO A 128 -0.93 -2.07 13.34
CA PRO A 128 -1.73 -0.85 13.46
C PRO A 128 -3.23 -1.08 13.17
N ILE A 129 -3.60 -2.04 12.31
CA ILE A 129 -5.01 -2.39 12.09
C ILE A 129 -5.63 -2.96 13.35
N ILE A 130 -4.99 -3.94 14.00
CA ILE A 130 -5.47 -4.51 15.26
C ILE A 130 -5.57 -3.42 16.33
N HIS A 131 -4.55 -2.57 16.45
CA HIS A 131 -4.54 -1.50 17.43
C HIS A 131 -5.68 -0.49 17.20
N LYS A 132 -5.91 -0.06 15.95
CA LYS A 132 -7.08 0.75 15.58
C LYS A 132 -8.39 0.07 15.99
N MET A 133 -8.51 -1.24 15.79
CA MET A 133 -9.72 -2.00 16.11
C MET A 133 -9.96 -2.12 17.62
N VAL A 134 -8.90 -2.16 18.42
CA VAL A 134 -9.01 -2.11 19.89
C VAL A 134 -9.54 -0.75 20.34
N LEU A 135 -9.10 0.35 19.71
CA LEU A 135 -9.53 1.71 20.07
C LEU A 135 -10.93 2.04 19.56
N TYR A 136 -11.23 1.69 18.31
CA TYR A 136 -12.41 2.16 17.58
C TYR A 136 -13.34 1.04 17.12
N GLY A 137 -13.24 -0.17 17.69
CA GLY A 137 -13.98 -1.35 17.26
C GLY A 137 -15.50 -1.22 17.25
N ASN A 138 -16.05 -0.25 17.99
CA ASN A 138 -17.47 0.03 18.06
C ASN A 138 -17.96 1.02 16.98
N HIS A 139 -17.05 1.67 16.24
CA HIS A 139 -17.39 2.62 15.17
C HIS A 139 -17.61 1.88 13.86
N LYS A 140 -18.69 2.21 13.14
CA LYS A 140 -19.06 1.56 11.88
C LYS A 140 -18.01 1.83 10.80
N GLU A 141 -17.47 3.04 10.79
CA GLU A 141 -16.43 3.53 9.90
C GLU A 141 -15.15 2.70 10.08
N ALA A 142 -14.73 2.47 11.32
CA ALA A 142 -13.56 1.63 11.63
C ALA A 142 -13.73 0.18 11.16
N MET A 143 -14.95 -0.39 11.29
CA MET A 143 -15.26 -1.73 10.76
C MET A 143 -15.20 -1.75 9.22
N GLU A 144 -15.84 -0.79 8.57
CA GLU A 144 -15.89 -0.69 7.11
C GLU A 144 -14.48 -0.53 6.51
N ILE A 145 -13.68 0.36 7.09
CA ILE A 145 -12.27 0.55 6.72
C ILE A 145 -11.50 -0.77 6.87
N THR A 146 -11.63 -1.46 8.00
CA THR A 146 -10.94 -2.74 8.24
C THR A 146 -11.38 -3.81 7.24
N LEU A 147 -12.64 -3.81 6.80
CA LEU A 147 -13.10 -4.68 5.73
C LEU A 147 -12.42 -4.36 4.39
N TYR A 148 -12.25 -3.09 4.04
CA TYR A 148 -11.49 -2.70 2.85
C TYR A 148 -10.01 -3.09 2.96
N GLU A 149 -9.38 -2.90 4.12
CA GLU A 149 -7.99 -3.32 4.38
C GLU A 149 -7.84 -4.84 4.29
N ALA A 150 -8.80 -5.61 4.78
CA ALA A 150 -8.83 -7.07 4.66
C ALA A 150 -8.99 -7.51 3.19
N LYS A 151 -9.88 -6.86 2.41
CA LYS A 151 -10.04 -7.11 0.97
C LYS A 151 -8.76 -6.78 0.19
N MET A 152 -8.12 -5.66 0.49
CA MET A 152 -6.81 -5.29 -0.06
C MET A 152 -5.76 -6.36 0.25
N GLY A 153 -5.66 -6.78 1.52
CA GLY A 153 -4.74 -7.83 1.96
C GLY A 153 -4.98 -9.17 1.24
N PHE A 154 -6.25 -9.51 0.96
CA PHE A 154 -6.61 -10.67 0.17
C PHE A 154 -6.10 -10.56 -1.27
N PHE A 155 -6.35 -9.44 -1.96
CA PHE A 155 -5.86 -9.25 -3.34
C PHE A 155 -4.34 -9.32 -3.44
N TYR A 156 -3.61 -8.66 -2.54
CA TYR A 156 -2.15 -8.74 -2.53
C TYR A 156 -1.63 -10.15 -2.23
N ARG A 157 -2.26 -10.87 -1.29
CA ARG A 157 -1.86 -12.24 -0.95
C ARG A 157 -2.07 -13.19 -2.14
N ILE A 158 -3.23 -13.12 -2.79
CA ILE A 158 -3.53 -13.95 -3.97
C ILE A 158 -2.60 -13.57 -5.13
N GLY A 159 -2.37 -12.28 -5.37
CA GLY A 159 -1.45 -11.81 -6.41
C GLY A 159 -0.03 -12.33 -6.19
N ALA A 160 0.50 -12.18 -4.98
CA ALA A 160 1.82 -12.67 -4.62
C ALA A 160 1.92 -14.20 -4.77
N PHE A 161 0.87 -14.94 -4.38
CA PHE A 161 0.80 -16.38 -4.57
C PHE A 161 0.82 -16.78 -6.05
N LEU A 162 0.02 -16.14 -6.90
CA LEU A 162 0.00 -16.41 -8.35
C LEU A 162 1.36 -16.12 -8.97
N TYR A 163 1.94 -14.96 -8.68
CA TYR A 163 3.27 -14.56 -9.16
C TYR A 163 4.37 -15.56 -8.74
N ALA A 164 4.38 -15.98 -7.46
CA ALA A 164 5.39 -16.89 -6.95
C ALA A 164 5.23 -18.32 -7.49
N SER A 165 3.99 -18.80 -7.62
CA SER A 165 3.68 -20.15 -8.08
C SER A 165 3.74 -20.31 -9.61
N ARG A 166 3.75 -19.18 -10.35
CA ARG A 166 3.69 -19.11 -11.82
C ARG A 166 2.44 -19.79 -12.40
N VAL A 167 1.31 -19.66 -11.70
CA VAL A 167 0.03 -20.23 -12.11
C VAL A 167 -0.78 -19.13 -12.82
N PRO A 168 -1.40 -19.40 -14.00
CA PRO A 168 -1.67 -20.73 -14.57
C PRO A 168 -0.65 -21.25 -15.60
N GLU A 169 0.34 -20.46 -16.03
CA GLU A 169 1.27 -20.85 -17.10
C GLU A 169 2.11 -22.09 -16.76
N ARG A 170 2.37 -22.36 -15.48
CA ARG A 170 3.00 -23.58 -15.00
C ARG A 170 2.17 -24.83 -15.30
N TRP A 171 0.85 -24.73 -15.34
CA TRP A 171 -0.05 -25.87 -15.59
C TRP A 171 -0.25 -26.16 -17.07
N ARG A 172 -0.21 -25.12 -17.92
CA ARG A 172 -0.37 -25.25 -19.37
C ARG A 172 0.65 -24.34 -20.09
N PRO A 173 1.91 -24.78 -20.22
CA PRO A 173 2.93 -24.03 -20.96
C PRO A 173 2.46 -23.72 -22.39
N GLY A 174 2.74 -22.51 -22.89
CA GLY A 174 2.35 -22.06 -24.22
C GLY A 174 0.92 -21.50 -24.34
N LYS A 175 0.03 -21.77 -23.39
CA LYS A 175 -1.37 -21.27 -23.46
C LYS A 175 -1.56 -19.85 -22.94
N PHE A 176 -0.69 -19.41 -22.04
CA PHE A 176 -0.81 -18.14 -21.31
C PHE A 176 0.32 -17.17 -21.65
N ASP A 177 0.90 -17.30 -22.85
CA ASP A 177 2.08 -16.53 -23.25
C ASP A 177 1.75 -15.05 -23.51
N ILE A 178 0.51 -14.77 -23.97
CA ILE A 178 0.05 -13.41 -24.32
C ILE A 178 -0.91 -12.83 -23.28
N VAL A 179 -1.85 -13.65 -22.78
CA VAL A 179 -2.92 -13.21 -21.86
C VAL A 179 -3.05 -14.14 -20.66
N CYS A 180 -3.46 -13.58 -19.52
CA CYS A 180 -3.68 -14.27 -18.25
C CYS A 180 -2.46 -15.03 -17.70
N SER A 181 -1.24 -14.56 -18.00
CA SER A 181 -0.05 -15.04 -17.28
C SER A 181 -0.12 -14.63 -15.81
N SER A 182 0.56 -15.38 -14.92
CA SER A 182 0.60 -15.05 -13.50
C SER A 182 1.05 -13.61 -13.22
N HIS A 183 2.00 -13.10 -14.01
CA HIS A 183 2.50 -11.74 -13.89
C HIS A 183 1.46 -10.68 -14.28
N GLN A 184 0.64 -10.96 -15.30
CA GLN A 184 -0.48 -10.08 -15.65
C GLN A 184 -1.57 -10.10 -14.57
N LEU A 185 -1.93 -11.29 -14.06
CA LEU A 185 -2.90 -11.42 -12.98
C LEU A 185 -2.42 -10.74 -11.69
N PHE A 186 -1.13 -10.82 -11.39
CA PHE A 186 -0.51 -10.08 -10.30
C PHE A 186 -0.73 -8.57 -10.44
N HIS A 187 -0.44 -7.99 -11.60
CA HIS A 187 -0.65 -6.55 -11.84
C HIS A 187 -2.12 -6.14 -11.71
N VAL A 188 -3.05 -6.94 -12.23
CA VAL A 188 -4.49 -6.69 -12.06
C VAL A 188 -4.88 -6.64 -10.58
N LEU A 189 -4.37 -7.58 -9.79
CA LEU A 189 -4.63 -7.64 -8.34
C LEU A 189 -3.95 -6.52 -7.56
N VAL A 190 -2.79 -6.03 -8.02
CA VAL A 190 -2.15 -4.83 -7.44
C VAL A 190 -3.03 -3.60 -7.62
N VAL A 191 -3.58 -3.39 -8.82
CA VAL A 191 -4.51 -2.28 -9.10
C VAL A 191 -5.79 -2.43 -8.29
N ALA A 192 -6.37 -3.62 -8.22
CA ALA A 192 -7.56 -3.89 -7.40
C ALA A 192 -7.30 -3.61 -5.91
N GLY A 193 -6.14 -4.03 -5.39
CA GLY A 193 -5.69 -3.75 -4.03
C GLY A 193 -5.56 -2.25 -3.75
N ALA A 194 -4.86 -1.51 -4.62
CA ALA A 194 -4.72 -0.07 -4.51
C ALA A 194 -6.08 0.66 -4.57
N TYR A 195 -7.00 0.20 -5.43
CA TYR A 195 -8.34 0.76 -5.52
C TYR A 195 -9.18 0.49 -4.26
N THR A 196 -9.10 -0.72 -3.68
CA THR A 196 -9.74 -0.98 -2.38
C THR A 196 -9.17 -0.12 -1.26
N HIS A 197 -7.86 0.11 -1.26
CA HIS A 197 -7.21 1.00 -0.30
C HIS A 197 -7.62 2.46 -0.48
N TYR A 198 -7.78 2.92 -1.73
CA TYR A 198 -8.31 4.24 -2.05
C TYR A 198 -9.71 4.45 -1.44
N ASN A 199 -10.60 3.45 -1.59
CA ASN A 199 -11.94 3.50 -0.99
C ASN A 199 -11.88 3.57 0.55
N ALA A 200 -10.99 2.79 1.18
CA ALA A 200 -10.75 2.91 2.61
C ALA A 200 -10.30 4.33 3.01
N GLY A 201 -9.40 4.92 2.23
CA GLY A 201 -8.94 6.30 2.39
C GLY A 201 -10.08 7.32 2.32
N LEU A 202 -11.03 7.17 1.40
CA LEU A 202 -12.21 8.04 1.33
C LEU A 202 -13.09 7.93 2.59
N VAL A 203 -13.25 6.72 3.14
CA VAL A 203 -13.98 6.51 4.40
C VAL A 203 -13.24 7.13 5.58
N TYR A 204 -11.91 6.96 5.68
CA TYR A 204 -11.10 7.64 6.69
C TYR A 204 -11.28 9.17 6.63
N LEU A 205 -11.22 9.74 5.43
CA LEU A 205 -11.35 11.18 5.23
C LEU A 205 -12.71 11.68 5.68
N LYS A 206 -13.79 11.01 5.25
CA LYS A 206 -15.15 11.36 5.66
C LYS A 206 -15.32 11.26 7.18
N TRP A 207 -14.86 10.17 7.78
CA TRP A 207 -14.95 9.95 9.23
C TRP A 207 -14.25 11.08 10.00
N ARG A 208 -13.01 11.39 9.62
CA ARG A 208 -12.19 12.38 10.32
C ARG A 208 -12.53 13.83 9.99
N ASP A 209 -13.21 14.13 8.89
CA ASP A 209 -13.79 15.46 8.67
C ASP A 209 -14.97 15.73 9.61
N MET A 210 -15.76 14.70 9.91
CA MET A 210 -16.95 14.83 10.76
C MET A 210 -16.60 14.83 12.25
N GLU A 211 -15.69 13.95 12.66
CA GLU A 211 -15.38 13.75 14.09
C GLU A 211 -14.06 14.40 14.50
N GLY A 212 -13.13 14.61 13.55
CA GLY A 212 -11.78 15.06 13.88
C GLY A 212 -11.01 14.01 14.68
N CYS A 213 -10.28 14.51 15.67
CA CYS A 213 -9.98 13.74 16.86
C CYS A 213 -11.16 13.93 17.82
#